data_AF-C3YH32-F1
#
_entry.id   AF-C3YH32-F1
#
_cell.length_a   1.000
_cell.length_b   1.000
_cell.length_c   1.000
_cell.angle_alpha   90.00
_cell.angle_beta   90.00
_cell.angle_gamma   90.00
#
_symmetry.space_group_name_H-M   'P 1'
#
loop_
_entity.id
_entity.type
_entity.pdbx_description
1 polymer ?
#
loop_
_entity_poly.entity_id
_entity_poly.type
_entity_poly.pdbx_seq_one_letter_code
_entity_poly.pdbx_strand_id
1 'polypeptide(L)' 'VARALGELERLRIVHRDVAARNVLITVDDVAKLADFGLARDVYTAADYVSTSH' A
#
# COMPACT_ATOMS: atom_id res chain seq x y z
N VAL A 1 7.64 -1.96 9.02
CA VAL A 1 7.40 -1.50 7.62
C VAL A 1 7.79 -2.54 6.57
N ALA A 2 9.05 -3.02 6.49
CA ALA A 2 9.44 -4.02 5.47
C ALA A 2 8.57 -5.30 5.46
N ARG A 3 8.23 -5.84 6.64
CA ARG A 3 7.29 -6.97 6.77
C ARG A 3 5.89 -6.66 6.21
N ALA A 4 5.41 -5.44 6.39
CA ALA A 4 4.12 -5.02 5.85
C ALA A 4 4.18 -4.96 4.31
N LEU A 5 5.26 -4.45 3.73
CA LEU A 5 5.44 -4.43 2.26
C LEU A 5 5.49 -5.85 1.68
N GLY A 6 6.17 -6.79 2.33
CA GLY A 6 6.16 -8.20 1.91
C GLY A 6 4.77 -8.84 1.99
N GLU A 7 3.97 -8.46 2.98
CA GLU A 7 2.58 -8.95 3.07
C GLU A 7 1.68 -8.31 1.99
N LEU A 8 1.88 -7.03 1.67
CA LEU A 8 1.19 -6.39 0.55
C LEU A 8 1.54 -7.04 -0.79
N GLU A 9 2.81 -7.40 -1.00
CA GLU A 9 3.23 -8.17 -2.17
C GLU A 9 2.52 -9.54 -2.23
N ARG A 10 2.50 -10.27 -1.11
CA ARG A 10 1.81 -11.57 -1.00
C ARG A 10 0.31 -11.45 -1.31
N LEU A 11 -0.31 -10.38 -0.86
CA LEU A 11 -1.72 -10.06 -1.10
C LEU A 11 -1.98 -9.40 -2.46
N ARG A 12 -0.93 -9.15 -3.26
CA ARG A 12 -1.02 -8.45 -4.55
C ARG A 12 -1.65 -7.07 -4.45
N ILE A 13 -1.31 -6.33 -3.39
CA ILE A 13 -1.75 -4.95 -3.15
C ILE A 13 -0.55 -4.02 -3.31
N VAL A 14 -0.73 -2.92 -4.03
CA VAL A 14 0.25 -1.83 -4.12
C VAL A 14 -0.25 -0.65 -3.31
N HIS A 15 0.48 -0.21 -2.27
CA HIS A 15 0.09 0.90 -1.39
C HIS A 15 0.14 2.27 -2.09
N ARG A 16 1.12 2.46 -2.99
CA ARG A 16 1.41 3.70 -3.75
C ARG A 16 1.77 4.96 -2.95
N ASP A 17 1.59 4.97 -1.62
CA ASP A 17 1.99 6.09 -0.76
C ASP A 17 2.71 5.63 0.52
N VAL A 18 3.92 5.07 0.36
CA VAL A 18 4.74 4.64 1.49
C VAL A 18 5.58 5.83 1.96
N ALA A 19 5.11 6.52 2.98
CA ALA A 19 5.76 7.69 3.58
C ALA A 19 5.72 7.63 5.11
N ALA A 20 6.64 8.32 5.80
CA ALA A 20 6.71 8.33 7.26
C ALA A 20 5.39 8.75 7.94
N ARG A 21 4.65 9.70 7.33
CA ARG A 21 3.32 10.13 7.79
C ARG A 21 2.28 8.99 7.82
N ASN A 22 2.47 7.96 6.99
CA ASN A 22 1.59 6.81 6.87
C ASN A 22 2.10 5.62 7.70
N VAL A 23 3.13 5.83 8.52
CA VAL A 23 3.64 4.83 9.46
C VAL A 23 3.21 5.23 10.86
N LEU A 24 2.34 4.42 11.47
CA LEU A 24 1.88 4.60 12.84
C LEU A 24 2.76 3.80 13.79
N ILE A 25 3.17 4.41 14.90
CA ILE A 25 3.88 3.72 15.98
C ILE A 25 2.87 3.46 17.11
N THR A 26 2.75 2.19 17.53
CA THR A 26 1.91 1.82 18.65
C THR A 26 2.61 2.08 19.99
N VAL A 27 1.89 1.95 21.10
CA VAL A 27 2.45 2.05 22.47
C VAL A 27 3.56 1.03 22.75
N ASP A 28 3.54 -0.11 22.06
CA ASP A 28 4.57 -1.16 22.16
C ASP A 28 5.75 -0.96 21.18
N ASP A 29 5.98 0.26 20.69
CA ASP A 29 7.01 0.60 19.69
C ASP A 29 6.96 -0.22 18.38
N VAL A 30 5.77 -0.71 18.01
CA VAL A 30 5.56 -1.44 16.75
C VAL A 30 5.11 -0.50 15.64
N ALA A 31 5.86 -0.50 14.53
CA ALA A 31 5.52 0.26 13.33
C ALA A 31 4.50 -0.46 12.43
N LYS A 32 3.35 0.18 12.18
CA LYS A 32 2.26 -0.28 11.30
C LYS A 32 2.11 0.66 10.10
N LEU A 33 1.89 0.10 8.92
CA LEU A 33 1.58 0.88 7.71
C LEU A 33 0.08 1.18 7.67
N ALA A 34 -0.29 2.41 7.35
CA ALA A 34 -1.66 2.91 7.34
C ALA A 34 -1.93 3.79 6.10
N ASP A 35 -3.17 4.24 5.95
CA ASP A 35 -3.67 5.05 4.82
C ASP A 35 -3.58 4.38 3.45
N PHE A 36 -4.54 3.46 3.23
CA PHE A 36 -4.71 2.73 1.97
C PHE A 36 -5.59 3.48 0.96
N GLY A 37 -5.84 4.79 1.13
CA GLY A 37 -6.70 5.56 0.23
C GLY A 37 -6.23 5.57 -1.23
N LEU A 38 -4.92 5.36 -1.45
CA LEU A 38 -4.32 5.21 -2.77
C LEU A 38 -3.98 3.77 -3.13
N ALA A 39 -4.29 2.78 -2.30
CA ALA A 39 -3.93 1.40 -2.58
C ALA A 39 -4.72 0.81 -3.75
N ARG A 40 -4.13 -0.15 -4.47
CA ARG A 40 -4.76 -0.85 -5.61
C ARG A 40 -4.40 -2.33 -5.59
N ASP A 41 -5.34 -3.17 -5.97
CA ASP A 41 -5.08 -4.56 -6.30
C ASP A 41 -4.40 -4.63 -7.68
N VAL A 42 -3.34 -5.43 -7.77
CA VAL A 42 -2.52 -5.60 -8.98
C VAL A 42 -3.35 -6.17 -10.14
N TYR A 43 -4.38 -6.99 -9.89
CA TYR A 43 -5.21 -7.56 -10.95
C TYR A 43 -6.24 -6.57 -11.50
N THR A 44 -6.72 -5.62 -10.70
CA THR A 44 -7.68 -4.60 -11.13
C THR A 44 -7.01 -3.45 -11.89
N ALA A 45 -5.69 -3.30 -11.77
CA ALA A 45 -4.92 -2.28 -12.48
C ALA A 45 -4.57 -2.68 -13.94
N ALA A 46 -4.77 -3.94 -14.34
CA ALA A 46 -4.62 -4.37 -15.73
C ALA A 46 -5.66 -3.75 -16.67
N ASP A 47 -6.78 -3.24 -16.12
CA ASP A 47 -7.86 -2.58 -16.87
C ASP A 47 -7.73 -1.06 -16.90
N TYR A 48 -6.58 -0.48 -16.54
CA TYR A 48 -6.29 0.92 -16.82
C TYR A 48 -6.09 1.12 -18.33
N VAL A 49 -7.20 1.13 -19.07
CA VAL A 49 -7.28 1.73 -20.40
C VAL A 49 -6.99 3.21 -20.21
N SER A 50 -5.79 3.64 -20.60
CA SER A 50 -5.52 5.05 -20.88
C SER A 50 -6.44 5.46 -22.02
N THR A 51 -7.66 5.89 -21.69
CA THR A 51 -8.50 6.60 -22.65
C THR A 51 -7.93 8.01 -22.72
N SER A 52 -6.89 8.15 -23.53
CA SER A 52 -6.35 9.43 -23.94
C SER A 52 -7.41 10.09 -24.83
N HIS A 53 -8.06 11.14 -24.32
CA HIS A 53 -8.73 12.15 -25.13
C HIS A 53 -7.73 13.25 -25.49
#